data_AF-A0A061RM05-F1
#
_entry.id   AF-A0A061RM05-F1
#
_cell.length_a   1.000
_cell.length_b   1.000
_cell.length_c   1.000
_cell.angle_alpha   90.00
_cell.angle_beta   90.00
_cell.angle_gamma   90.00
#
_symmetry.space_group_name_H-M   'P 1'
#
loop_
_entity.id
_entity.type
_entity.pdbx_description
1 polymer ?
#
loop_
_entity_poly.entity_id
_entity_poly.type
_entity_poly.pdbx_seq_one_letter_code
_entity_poly.pdbx_strand_id
1 'polypeptide(L)'
;MPPPAPKPPIVKEEPTPELGEGVSGEATAEVGMPVAADETVDNVEEAEPKPEEECTPNDAAARASLPPAVVELIDTHVGFLEKTGKLQVRDLVRSLREVAHADSSVAYHCWVLIFPIAWATLQKDNQMLLAKPIISLLSKEYHLRQCAARPNVVQALLEGISLSQPQPKIPSELIKFLGKTYNAWHIAIPLLESHVMLFQQETRCFDALAELYQQLNEHDLLYGLWKKRAVMPETRAGLSCVQLGRHEEGQKILHQAVIRAANKAPAIGNRGEHSLWVDLWADCAKQLNQWETLVDLSRDMDQAEPMMDNLWKVP
;
A
#
# COMPACT_ATOMS: atom_id res chain seq x y z
N MET A 1 30.62 -50.39 -44.68
CA MET A 1 31.27 -49.07 -44.48
C MET A 1 30.68 -48.07 -45.47
N PRO A 2 29.66 -47.30 -45.04
CA PRO A 2 29.14 -46.15 -45.78
C PRO A 2 29.98 -44.88 -45.49
N PRO A 3 30.05 -43.92 -46.44
CA PRO A 3 30.86 -42.72 -46.30
C PRO A 3 30.29 -41.74 -45.26
N PRO A 4 31.12 -40.92 -44.59
CA PRO A 4 30.66 -40.00 -43.55
C PRO A 4 29.87 -38.81 -44.13
N ALA A 5 28.79 -38.44 -43.44
CA ALA A 5 27.94 -37.30 -43.77
C ALA A 5 28.69 -35.95 -43.58
N PRO A 6 28.39 -34.92 -44.39
CA PRO A 6 29.06 -33.62 -44.34
C PRO A 6 28.66 -32.82 -43.07
N LYS A 7 29.66 -32.19 -42.43
CA LYS A 7 29.47 -31.31 -41.27
C LYS A 7 28.73 -30.02 -41.65
N PRO A 8 27.81 -29.50 -40.80
CA PRO A 8 27.17 -28.21 -41.03
C PRO A 8 28.16 -27.04 -40.87
N PRO A 9 27.93 -25.90 -41.55
CA PRO A 9 28.88 -24.79 -41.60
C PRO A 9 28.93 -24.01 -40.27
N ILE A 10 30.16 -23.64 -39.90
CA ILE A 10 30.51 -22.79 -38.76
C ILE A 10 30.05 -21.37 -39.05
N VAL A 11 29.07 -20.87 -38.29
CA VAL A 11 28.70 -19.46 -38.29
C VAL A 11 29.78 -18.69 -37.55
N LYS A 12 30.48 -17.81 -38.27
CA LYS A 12 31.41 -16.84 -37.71
C LYS A 12 30.61 -15.73 -37.04
N GLU A 13 30.88 -15.48 -35.77
CA GLU A 13 30.46 -14.26 -35.08
C GLU A 13 31.21 -13.06 -35.69
N GLU A 14 30.46 -12.06 -36.16
CA GLU A 14 30.98 -10.73 -36.49
C GLU A 14 30.43 -9.70 -35.50
N PRO A 15 31.18 -8.62 -35.20
CA PRO A 15 30.99 -7.79 -34.02
C PRO A 15 29.92 -6.71 -34.20
N THR A 16 29.42 -6.25 -33.05
CA THR A 16 28.48 -5.15 -32.77
C THR A 16 28.69 -3.86 -33.58
N PRO A 17 27.62 -3.06 -33.76
CA PRO A 17 27.73 -1.61 -33.79
C PRO A 17 27.02 -0.97 -32.59
N GLU A 18 27.80 -0.22 -31.80
CA GLU A 18 27.31 0.91 -30.99
C GLU A 18 26.84 2.02 -31.93
N LEU A 19 25.66 2.59 -31.67
CA LEU A 19 25.09 3.86 -32.18
C LEU A 19 23.78 4.03 -31.38
N GLY A 20 23.41 5.14 -30.74
CA GLY A 20 23.91 6.50 -30.68
C GLY A 20 22.81 7.29 -29.95
N GLU A 21 23.20 8.40 -29.33
CA GLU A 21 22.33 9.31 -28.58
C GLU A 21 21.14 9.81 -29.42
N GLY A 22 19.97 9.88 -28.78
CA GLY A 22 18.73 10.40 -29.34
C GLY A 22 17.92 11.13 -28.28
N VAL A 23 18.09 12.45 -28.26
CA VAL A 23 17.37 13.44 -27.46
C VAL A 23 15.92 13.61 -27.96
N SER A 24 15.06 14.09 -27.05
CA SER A 24 13.77 14.79 -27.22
C SER A 24 12.49 13.97 -27.10
N GLY A 25 11.62 14.45 -26.20
CA GLY A 25 10.20 14.11 -26.18
C GLY A 25 9.54 14.14 -24.81
N GLU A 26 9.72 15.20 -24.02
CA GLU A 26 8.78 15.50 -22.91
C GLU A 26 7.40 15.75 -23.51
N ALA A 27 6.46 14.85 -23.25
CA ALA A 27 5.04 15.07 -23.47
C ALA A 27 4.39 15.36 -22.11
N THR A 28 4.38 16.63 -21.74
CA THR A 28 3.49 17.17 -20.70
C THR A 28 2.06 17.07 -21.24
N ALA A 29 1.33 16.03 -20.84
CA ALA A 29 -0.11 15.96 -21.01
C ALA A 29 -0.76 16.71 -19.83
N GLU A 30 -0.94 18.02 -19.99
CA GLU A 30 -1.99 18.74 -19.26
C GLU A 30 -3.34 18.22 -19.76
N VAL A 31 -4.06 17.48 -18.92
CA VAL A 31 -5.48 17.21 -19.11
C VAL A 31 -6.18 17.66 -17.85
N GLY A 32 -6.89 18.78 -18.00
CA GLY A 32 -7.67 19.43 -16.96
C GLY A 32 -8.70 18.49 -16.35
N MET A 33 -8.78 18.53 -15.03
CA MET A 33 -9.88 17.96 -14.28
C MET A 33 -11.02 18.98 -14.16
N PRO A 34 -12.30 18.54 -14.17
CA PRO A 34 -13.41 19.38 -13.79
C PRO A 34 -13.35 19.60 -12.26
N VAL A 35 -13.30 20.87 -11.87
CA VAL A 35 -13.42 21.31 -10.48
C VAL A 35 -14.87 21.11 -10.07
N ALA A 36 -15.12 20.12 -9.22
CA ALA A 36 -16.32 20.09 -8.39
C ALA A 36 -16.07 21.04 -7.21
N ALA A 37 -16.94 22.04 -7.13
CA ALA A 37 -16.87 23.14 -6.19
C ALA A 37 -17.13 22.71 -4.74
N ASP A 38 -16.65 23.58 -3.86
CA ASP A 38 -17.17 23.87 -2.53
C ASP A 38 -16.81 22.90 -1.40
N GLU A 39 -15.60 23.09 -0.85
CA GLU A 39 -15.46 23.37 0.57
C GLU A 39 -14.49 24.55 0.72
N THR A 40 -15.04 25.69 1.15
CA THR A 40 -14.33 26.92 1.48
C THR A 40 -13.28 26.62 2.56
N VAL A 41 -12.01 26.66 2.17
CA VAL A 41 -10.90 26.82 3.12
C VAL A 41 -10.99 28.25 3.62
N ASP A 42 -11.71 28.44 4.71
CA ASP A 42 -11.67 29.68 5.47
C ASP A 42 -10.20 29.96 5.83
N ASN A 43 -9.76 31.16 5.47
CA ASN A 43 -8.53 31.77 5.95
C ASN A 43 -8.47 31.57 7.47
N VAL A 44 -7.48 30.81 7.95
CA VAL A 44 -7.05 30.94 9.33
C VAL A 44 -6.30 32.26 9.41
N GLU A 45 -7.07 33.33 9.59
CA GLU A 45 -6.59 34.60 10.13
C GLU A 45 -5.82 34.27 11.42
N GLU A 46 -4.57 34.74 11.52
CA GLU A 46 -3.87 34.77 12.79
C GLU A 46 -4.77 35.47 13.79
N ALA A 47 -5.37 34.71 14.71
CA ALA A 47 -6.13 35.25 15.81
C ALA A 47 -5.16 36.03 16.69
N GLU A 48 -5.19 37.36 16.59
CA GLU A 48 -4.60 38.24 17.59
C GLU A 48 -5.06 37.77 18.98
N PRO A 49 -4.17 37.79 20.00
CA PRO A 49 -4.54 37.38 21.34
C PRO A 49 -5.70 38.26 21.81
N LYS A 50 -6.87 37.64 22.03
CA LYS A 50 -8.04 38.32 22.60
C LYS A 50 -7.59 39.05 23.88
N PRO A 51 -7.97 40.33 24.06
CA PRO A 51 -7.73 41.02 25.32
C PRO A 51 -8.37 40.22 26.44
N GLU A 52 -7.66 40.11 27.56
CA GLU A 52 -8.10 39.49 28.80
C GLU A 52 -9.57 39.83 29.07
N GLU A 53 -10.43 38.82 29.27
CA GLU A 53 -11.84 39.03 29.59
C GLU A 53 -11.94 39.95 30.83
N GLU A 54 -12.37 41.20 30.63
CA GLU A 54 -12.66 42.12 31.71
C GLU A 54 -13.75 41.52 32.60
N CYS A 55 -13.43 41.39 33.90
CA CYS A 55 -14.31 40.95 34.97
C CYS A 55 -15.70 41.57 34.80
N THR A 56 -16.73 40.75 34.58
CA THR A 56 -18.07 41.31 34.34
C THR A 56 -18.51 42.09 35.59
N PRO A 57 -19.37 43.12 35.45
CA PRO A 57 -19.83 43.92 36.61
C PRO A 57 -20.46 43.08 37.73
N ASN A 58 -20.93 41.87 37.40
CA ASN A 58 -21.53 40.91 38.31
C ASN A 58 -20.49 40.17 39.18
N ASP A 59 -19.29 39.95 38.66
CA ASP A 59 -18.19 39.25 39.36
C ASP A 59 -17.52 40.13 40.41
N ALA A 60 -17.44 41.43 40.15
CA ALA A 60 -16.93 42.42 41.10
C ALA A 60 -17.88 42.60 42.31
N ALA A 61 -19.20 42.57 42.07
CA ALA A 61 -20.21 42.65 43.12
C ALA A 61 -20.23 41.38 44.00
N ALA A 62 -20.06 40.19 43.39
CA ALA A 62 -19.94 38.93 44.11
C ALA A 62 -18.66 38.87 44.98
N ARG A 63 -17.50 39.33 44.46
CA ARG A 63 -16.24 39.41 45.22
C ARG A 63 -16.32 40.32 46.45
N ALA A 64 -17.10 41.40 46.40
CA ALA A 64 -17.29 42.33 47.52
C ALA A 64 -18.10 41.74 48.68
N SER A 65 -18.89 40.68 48.44
CA SER A 65 -19.73 40.01 49.45
C SER A 65 -19.05 38.87 50.21
N LEU A 66 -17.82 38.50 49.81
CA LEU A 66 -17.09 37.36 50.35
C LEU A 66 -16.23 37.75 51.57
N PRO A 67 -16.02 36.84 52.53
CA PRO A 67 -15.08 37.08 53.63
C PRO A 67 -13.67 37.39 53.11
N PRO A 68 -12.92 38.32 53.73
CA PRO A 68 -11.60 38.76 53.24
C PRO A 68 -10.58 37.60 53.14
N ALA A 69 -10.68 36.61 54.04
CA ALA A 69 -9.85 35.40 53.97
C ALA A 69 -10.14 34.54 52.73
N VAL A 70 -11.38 34.57 52.21
CA VAL A 70 -11.75 33.86 50.99
C VAL A 70 -11.25 34.61 49.75
N VAL A 71 -11.29 35.95 49.77
CA VAL A 71 -10.72 36.77 48.69
C VAL A 71 -9.21 36.57 48.57
N GLU A 72 -8.48 36.58 49.69
CA GLU A 72 -7.04 36.33 49.72
C GLU A 72 -6.69 34.91 49.20
N LEU A 73 -7.49 33.90 49.56
CA LEU A 73 -7.33 32.54 49.05
C LEU A 73 -7.56 32.46 47.54
N ILE A 74 -8.58 33.16 47.02
CA ILE A 74 -8.89 33.23 45.59
C ILE A 74 -7.75 33.92 44.85
N ASP A 75 -7.26 35.06 45.32
CA ASP A 75 -6.17 35.79 44.66
C ASP A 75 -4.86 34.98 44.66
N THR A 76 -4.59 34.25 45.75
CA THR A 76 -3.45 33.31 45.80
C THR A 76 -3.60 32.17 44.80
N HIS A 77 -4.81 31.62 44.66
CA HIS A 77 -5.11 30.54 43.73
C HIS A 77 -5.01 31.00 42.27
N VAL A 78 -5.56 32.17 41.95
CA VAL A 78 -5.46 32.78 40.61
C VAL A 78 -3.99 33.03 40.25
N GLY A 79 -3.20 33.60 41.16
CA GLY A 79 -1.77 33.78 40.93
C GLY A 79 -0.98 32.47 40.76
N PHE A 80 -1.42 31.36 41.39
CA PHE A 80 -0.85 30.03 41.15
C PHE A 80 -1.23 29.48 39.76
N LEU A 81 -2.50 29.62 39.36
CA LEU A 81 -2.97 29.17 38.05
C LEU A 81 -2.28 29.94 36.91
N GLU A 82 -2.11 31.25 37.04
CA GLU A 82 -1.39 32.07 36.05
C GLU A 82 0.10 31.69 35.93
N LYS A 83 0.73 31.29 37.05
CA LYS A 83 2.12 30.80 37.04
C LYS A 83 2.22 29.41 36.43
N THR A 84 1.30 28.52 36.79
CA THR A 84 1.30 27.11 36.34
C THR A 84 0.84 26.99 34.88
N GLY A 85 0.00 27.91 34.41
CA GLY A 85 -0.47 27.98 33.03
C GLY A 85 0.58 28.46 32.03
N LYS A 86 1.71 29.03 32.48
CA LYS A 86 2.83 29.48 31.63
C LYS A 86 3.76 28.33 31.23
N LEU A 87 3.19 27.25 30.70
CA LEU A 87 3.95 26.12 30.18
C LEU A 87 4.50 26.46 28.79
N GLN A 88 5.82 26.31 28.61
CA GLN A 88 6.44 26.48 27.31
C GLN A 88 6.51 25.14 26.56
N VAL A 89 6.39 25.19 25.23
CA VAL A 89 6.49 23.99 24.36
C VAL A 89 7.79 23.22 24.61
N ARG A 90 8.89 23.90 24.93
CA ARG A 90 10.19 23.25 25.24
C ARG A 90 10.11 22.29 26.42
N ASP A 91 9.30 22.61 27.43
CA ASP A 91 9.20 21.82 28.66
C ASP A 91 8.42 20.53 28.39
N LEU A 92 7.42 20.61 27.50
CA LEU A 92 6.68 19.47 26.99
C LEU A 92 7.56 18.58 26.08
N VAL A 93 8.25 19.17 25.09
CA VAL A 93 9.09 18.42 24.13
C VAL A 93 10.22 17.69 24.86
N ARG A 94 10.83 18.31 25.86
CA ARG A 94 11.87 17.67 26.67
C ARG A 94 11.32 16.45 27.40
N SER A 95 10.17 16.59 28.05
CA SER A 95 9.53 15.48 28.77
C SER A 95 9.15 14.34 27.81
N LEU A 96 8.59 14.69 26.64
CA LEU A 96 8.20 13.73 25.61
C LEU A 96 9.41 12.95 25.06
N ARG A 97 10.56 13.61 24.89
CA ARG A 97 11.80 12.96 24.46
C ARG A 97 12.27 11.89 25.44
N GLU A 98 12.27 12.20 26.74
CA GLU A 98 12.67 11.24 27.77
C GLU A 98 11.71 10.03 27.79
N VAL A 99 10.40 10.26 27.62
CA VAL A 99 9.41 9.18 27.53
C VAL A 99 9.61 8.34 26.26
N ALA A 100 9.90 8.96 25.11
CA ALA A 100 10.17 8.25 23.86
C ALA A 100 11.42 7.35 23.92
N HIS A 101 12.39 7.65 24.80
CA HIS A 101 13.53 6.76 25.06
C HIS A 101 13.17 5.54 25.91
N ALA A 102 12.14 5.64 26.75
CA ALA A 102 11.68 4.54 27.59
C ALA A 102 10.67 3.63 26.88
N ASP A 103 9.80 4.18 26.04
CA ASP A 103 8.77 3.45 25.31
C ASP A 103 8.86 3.71 23.80
N SER A 104 9.18 2.66 23.04
CA SER A 104 9.22 2.67 21.58
C SER A 104 7.89 3.03 20.93
N SER A 105 6.77 2.75 21.60
CA SER A 105 5.43 3.09 21.11
C SER A 105 5.26 4.60 21.08
N VAL A 106 5.78 5.34 22.06
CA VAL A 106 5.71 6.80 22.05
C VAL A 106 6.53 7.37 20.90
N ALA A 107 7.75 6.87 20.70
CA ALA A 107 8.58 7.28 19.56
C ALA A 107 7.88 7.03 18.21
N TYR A 108 7.20 5.90 18.08
CA TYR A 108 6.38 5.54 16.91
C TYR A 108 5.27 6.58 16.66
N HIS A 109 4.42 6.84 17.66
CA HIS A 109 3.31 7.77 17.51
C HIS A 109 3.79 9.20 17.25
N CYS A 110 4.86 9.63 17.91
CA CYS A 110 5.48 10.93 17.64
C CYS A 110 5.91 11.05 16.18
N TRP A 111 6.54 10.02 15.62
CA TRP A 111 6.93 10.02 14.21
C TRP A 111 5.73 10.12 13.26
N VAL A 112 4.72 9.28 13.46
CA VAL A 112 3.51 9.22 12.63
C VAL A 112 2.77 10.57 12.61
N LEU A 113 2.80 11.32 13.72
CA LEU A 113 2.17 12.64 13.81
C LEU A 113 3.05 13.76 13.25
N ILE A 114 4.35 13.77 13.54
CA ILE A 114 5.24 14.88 13.21
C ILE A 114 5.70 14.82 11.75
N PHE A 115 5.95 13.62 11.20
CA PHE A 115 6.47 13.47 9.84
C PHE A 115 5.54 14.05 8.77
N PRO A 116 4.22 13.79 8.75
CA PRO A 116 3.31 14.42 7.78
C PRO A 116 3.30 15.94 7.85
N ILE A 117 3.36 16.51 9.06
CA ILE A 117 3.43 17.97 9.27
C ILE A 117 4.72 18.51 8.68
N ALA A 118 5.87 17.90 9.01
CA ALA A 118 7.16 18.29 8.46
C ALA A 118 7.21 18.13 6.93
N TRP A 119 6.62 17.07 6.39
CA TRP A 119 6.53 16.82 4.96
C TRP A 119 5.76 17.91 4.22
N ALA A 120 4.64 18.37 4.80
CA ALA A 120 3.81 19.43 4.23
C ALA A 120 4.52 20.80 4.19
N THR A 121 5.51 21.04 5.06
CA THR A 121 6.32 22.27 5.04
C THR A 121 7.38 22.30 3.94
N LEU A 122 7.70 21.16 3.32
CA LEU A 122 8.69 21.08 2.25
C LEU A 122 8.10 21.59 0.92
N GLN A 123 8.91 22.32 0.16
CA GLN A 123 8.57 22.70 -1.21
C GLN A 123 8.44 21.45 -2.12
N LYS A 124 7.61 21.54 -3.16
CA LYS A 124 7.34 20.43 -4.10
C LYS A 124 8.61 19.85 -4.72
N ASP A 125 9.58 20.69 -5.08
CA ASP A 125 10.85 20.22 -5.65
C ASP A 125 11.65 19.37 -4.65
N ASN A 126 11.70 19.79 -3.38
CA ASN A 126 12.34 19.02 -2.32
C ASN A 126 11.62 17.70 -2.04
N GLN A 127 10.29 17.70 -2.08
CA GLN A 127 9.48 16.48 -1.95
C GLN A 127 9.80 15.48 -3.09
N MET A 128 9.93 15.96 -4.33
CA MET A 128 10.32 15.11 -5.47
C MET A 128 11.75 14.58 -5.33
N LEU A 129 12.70 15.41 -4.89
CA LEU A 129 14.08 15.01 -4.66
C LEU A 129 14.22 13.97 -3.55
N LEU A 130 13.36 14.00 -2.53
CA LEU A 130 13.37 13.07 -1.41
C LEU A 130 12.79 11.69 -1.72
N ALA A 131 12.06 11.52 -2.82
CA ALA A 131 11.49 10.23 -3.20
C ALA A 131 12.57 9.12 -3.35
N LYS A 132 13.65 9.40 -4.10
CA LYS A 132 14.74 8.43 -4.32
C LYS A 132 15.48 8.08 -3.00
N PRO A 133 15.90 9.04 -2.17
CA PRO A 133 16.45 8.76 -0.84
C PRO A 133 15.53 7.93 0.06
N ILE A 134 14.23 8.21 0.10
CA ILE A 134 13.26 7.46 0.92
C ILE A 134 13.18 6.00 0.45
N ILE A 135 13.09 5.77 -0.87
CA ILE A 135 13.10 4.41 -1.44
C ILE A 135 14.40 3.69 -1.08
N SER A 136 15.54 4.37 -1.20
CA SER A 136 16.87 3.83 -0.86
C SER A 136 16.98 3.47 0.63
N LEU A 137 16.44 4.31 1.52
CA LEU A 137 16.37 4.06 2.96
C LEU A 137 15.57 2.81 3.26
N LEU A 138 14.32 2.75 2.78
CA LEU A 138 13.41 1.63 3.04
C LEU A 138 13.92 0.29 2.48
N SER A 139 14.76 0.34 1.45
CA SER A 139 15.33 -0.84 0.80
C SER A 139 16.60 -1.37 1.50
N LYS A 140 17.04 -0.78 2.62
CA LYS A 140 18.26 -1.22 3.29
C LYS A 140 18.07 -2.53 4.08
N GLU A 141 19.03 -3.44 3.90
CA GLU A 141 19.03 -4.77 4.53
C GLU A 141 19.13 -4.73 6.06
N TYR A 142 19.74 -3.69 6.65
CA TYR A 142 19.88 -3.59 8.10
C TYR A 142 18.55 -3.54 8.85
N HIS A 143 17.45 -3.22 8.16
CA HIS A 143 16.11 -3.28 8.72
C HIS A 143 15.70 -4.70 9.12
N LEU A 144 16.28 -5.76 8.53
CA LEU A 144 15.96 -7.14 8.89
C LEU A 144 16.24 -7.45 10.37
N ARG A 145 17.21 -6.76 10.98
CA ARG A 145 17.57 -6.94 12.41
C ARG A 145 16.44 -6.58 13.37
N GLN A 146 15.52 -5.71 12.95
CA GLN A 146 14.37 -5.25 13.75
C GLN A 146 13.04 -5.84 13.25
N CYS A 147 13.08 -6.81 12.33
CA CYS A 147 11.88 -7.37 11.70
C CYS A 147 10.89 -8.00 12.70
N ALA A 148 11.43 -8.66 13.72
CA ALA A 148 10.64 -9.30 14.78
C ALA A 148 10.11 -8.31 15.84
N ALA A 149 10.62 -7.08 15.89
CA ALA A 149 10.24 -6.09 16.89
C ALA A 149 8.87 -5.47 16.58
N ARG A 150 8.14 -5.10 17.65
CA ARG A 150 6.84 -4.43 17.59
C ARG A 150 6.83 -3.28 18.62
N PRO A 151 6.69 -2.01 18.20
CA PRO A 151 6.73 -1.51 16.82
C PRO A 151 8.14 -1.55 16.21
N ASN A 152 8.24 -1.59 14.88
CA ASN A 152 9.53 -1.45 14.17
C ASN A 152 9.63 -0.14 13.39
N VAL A 153 10.86 0.26 13.02
CA VAL A 153 11.08 1.53 12.32
C VAL A 153 10.44 1.55 10.93
N VAL A 154 10.37 0.40 10.24
CA VAL A 154 9.75 0.34 8.91
C VAL A 154 8.25 0.65 8.98
N GLN A 155 7.55 0.12 9.98
CA GLN A 155 6.14 0.43 10.24
C GLN A 155 5.96 1.94 10.50
N ALA A 156 6.81 2.54 11.34
CA ALA A 156 6.73 3.98 11.63
C ALA A 156 6.95 4.82 10.36
N LEU A 157 8.00 4.51 9.60
CA LEU A 157 8.33 5.22 8.36
C LEU A 157 7.21 5.08 7.33
N LEU A 158 6.70 3.86 7.12
CA LEU A 158 5.67 3.59 6.12
C LEU A 158 4.33 4.22 6.51
N GLU A 159 3.95 4.19 7.79
CA GLU A 159 2.71 4.83 8.26
C GLU A 159 2.79 6.34 8.12
N GLY A 160 3.90 6.95 8.55
CA GLY A 160 4.13 8.38 8.37
C GLY A 160 4.04 8.79 6.90
N ILE A 161 4.60 7.99 6.00
CA ILE A 161 4.50 8.23 4.55
C ILE A 161 3.07 8.09 4.05
N SER A 162 2.32 7.10 4.53
CA SER A 162 0.95 6.86 4.08
C SER A 162 0.01 8.03 4.41
N LEU A 163 0.27 8.74 5.51
CA LEU A 163 -0.51 9.90 5.97
C LEU A 163 -0.05 11.24 5.37
N SER A 164 1.12 11.29 4.73
CA SER A 164 1.66 12.52 4.15
C SER A 164 0.91 12.97 2.90
N GLN A 165 0.70 14.29 2.76
CA GLN A 165 0.11 14.93 1.57
C GLN A 165 1.04 16.04 1.04
N PRO A 166 1.38 16.05 -0.26
CA PRO A 166 1.11 15.02 -1.26
C PRO A 166 1.86 13.72 -0.94
N GLN A 167 1.21 12.57 -1.19
CA GLN A 167 1.77 11.26 -0.84
C GLN A 167 3.05 10.94 -1.64
N PRO A 168 4.17 10.61 -0.97
CA PRO A 168 5.40 10.17 -1.64
C PRO A 168 5.17 8.94 -2.52
N LYS A 169 5.63 8.98 -3.78
CA LYS A 169 5.55 7.84 -4.69
C LYS A 169 6.58 6.77 -4.31
N ILE A 170 6.11 5.64 -3.80
CA ILE A 170 6.92 4.44 -3.52
C ILE A 170 6.52 3.32 -4.50
N PRO A 171 7.48 2.57 -5.08
CA PRO A 171 7.18 1.42 -5.92
C PRO A 171 6.31 0.37 -5.20
N SER A 172 5.31 -0.16 -5.90
CA SER A 172 4.34 -1.10 -5.33
C SER A 172 4.98 -2.42 -4.89
N GLU A 173 6.02 -2.89 -5.59
CA GLU A 173 6.77 -4.09 -5.20
C GLU A 173 7.50 -3.89 -3.87
N LEU A 174 8.00 -2.68 -3.63
CA LEU A 174 8.64 -2.34 -2.35
C LEU A 174 7.60 -2.28 -1.24
N ILE A 175 6.45 -1.63 -1.45
CA ILE A 175 5.36 -1.59 -0.46
C ILE A 175 4.91 -3.01 -0.08
N LYS A 176 4.72 -3.89 -1.08
CA LYS A 176 4.42 -5.30 -0.85
C LYS A 176 5.47 -5.99 0.00
N PHE A 177 6.75 -5.86 -0.37
CA PHE A 177 7.85 -6.45 0.37
C PHE A 177 7.90 -5.98 1.82
N LEU A 178 7.73 -4.67 2.05
CA LEU A 178 7.75 -4.09 3.39
C LEU A 178 6.55 -4.56 4.23
N GLY A 179 5.36 -4.61 3.62
CA GLY A 179 4.12 -5.10 4.23
C GLY A 179 4.27 -6.52 4.75
N LYS A 180 4.73 -7.44 3.89
CA LYS A 180 4.92 -8.86 4.24
C LYS A 180 6.06 -9.07 5.24
N THR A 181 7.23 -8.48 4.97
CA THR A 181 8.44 -8.76 5.75
C THR A 181 8.34 -8.16 7.14
N TYR A 182 7.93 -6.90 7.24
CA TYR A 182 7.93 -6.16 8.51
C TYR A 182 6.55 -6.14 9.20
N ASN A 183 5.58 -6.95 8.74
CA ASN A 183 4.20 -7.02 9.23
C ASN A 183 3.52 -5.64 9.26
N ALA A 184 3.67 -4.90 8.17
CA ALA A 184 3.02 -3.61 7.95
C ALA A 184 1.77 -3.75 7.06
N TRP A 185 1.08 -4.90 7.13
CA TRP A 185 -0.07 -5.23 6.27
C TRP A 185 -1.15 -4.15 6.25
N HIS A 186 -1.55 -3.68 7.43
CA HIS A 186 -2.58 -2.66 7.61
C HIS A 186 -2.20 -1.27 7.07
N ILE A 187 -0.90 -1.03 6.80
CA ILE A 187 -0.42 0.20 6.17
C ILE A 187 -0.26 -0.02 4.67
N ALA A 188 0.38 -1.14 4.29
CA ALA A 188 0.70 -1.47 2.90
C ALA A 188 -0.55 -1.70 2.04
N ILE A 189 -1.57 -2.38 2.57
CA ILE A 189 -2.80 -2.70 1.82
C ILE A 189 -3.59 -1.43 1.48
N PRO A 190 -3.99 -0.56 2.44
CA PRO A 190 -4.71 0.67 2.10
C PRO A 190 -3.90 1.61 1.21
N LEU A 191 -2.58 1.64 1.37
CA LEU A 191 -1.68 2.40 0.51
C LEU A 191 -1.74 1.91 -0.94
N LEU A 192 -1.65 0.59 -1.15
CA LEU A 192 -1.76 -0.01 -2.48
C LEU A 192 -3.18 0.08 -3.06
N GLU A 193 -4.23 -0.04 -2.26
CA GLU A 193 -5.62 0.18 -2.68
C GLU A 193 -5.81 1.59 -3.24
N SER A 194 -5.28 2.59 -2.52
CA SER A 194 -5.28 3.98 -2.97
C SER A 194 -4.51 4.14 -4.29
N HIS A 195 -3.34 3.51 -4.41
CA HIS A 195 -2.53 3.53 -5.65
C HIS A 195 -3.26 2.88 -6.83
N VAL A 196 -3.95 1.75 -6.61
CA VAL A 196 -4.73 1.07 -7.64
C VAL A 196 -5.90 1.93 -8.14
N MET A 197 -6.55 2.68 -7.25
CA MET A 197 -7.62 3.61 -7.65
C MET A 197 -7.10 4.79 -8.46
N LEU A 198 -5.91 5.31 -8.13
CA LEU A 198 -5.27 6.44 -8.80
C LEU A 198 -4.59 6.05 -10.13
N PHE A 199 -3.95 4.88 -10.17
CA PHE A 199 -3.13 4.40 -11.29
C PHE A 199 -3.70 3.13 -11.90
N GLN A 200 -4.94 3.20 -12.41
CA GLN A 200 -5.69 2.04 -12.91
C GLN A 200 -5.02 1.29 -14.09
N GLN A 201 -4.10 1.95 -14.80
CA GLN A 201 -3.36 1.33 -15.90
C GLN A 201 -2.07 0.63 -15.45
N GLU A 202 -1.65 0.81 -14.20
CA GLU A 202 -0.40 0.26 -13.68
C GLU A 202 -0.61 -1.15 -13.13
N THR A 203 -0.38 -2.15 -13.99
CA THR A 203 -0.59 -3.57 -13.65
C THR A 203 0.22 -4.04 -12.44
N ARG A 204 1.41 -3.47 -12.21
CA ARG A 204 2.29 -3.86 -11.10
C ARG A 204 1.67 -3.57 -9.74
N CYS A 205 0.93 -2.47 -9.60
CA CYS A 205 0.21 -2.13 -8.38
C CYS A 205 -0.91 -3.15 -8.10
N PHE A 206 -1.64 -3.56 -9.15
CA PHE A 206 -2.64 -4.64 -9.03
C PHE A 206 -2.01 -5.97 -8.63
N ASP A 207 -0.90 -6.36 -9.28
CA ASP A 207 -0.20 -7.61 -8.97
C ASP A 207 0.31 -7.62 -7.53
N ALA A 208 0.86 -6.50 -7.06
CA ALA A 208 1.34 -6.34 -5.70
C ALA A 208 0.22 -6.47 -4.65
N LEU A 209 -0.92 -5.81 -4.89
CA LEU A 209 -2.08 -5.89 -4.00
C LEU A 209 -2.74 -7.27 -4.01
N ALA A 210 -2.86 -7.89 -5.19
CA ALA A 210 -3.42 -9.23 -5.34
C ALA A 210 -2.62 -10.28 -4.53
N GLU A 211 -1.28 -10.21 -4.56
CA GLU A 211 -0.43 -11.11 -3.80
C GLU A 211 -0.61 -10.93 -2.28
N LEU A 212 -0.77 -9.68 -1.80
CA LEU A 212 -1.04 -9.43 -0.37
C LEU A 212 -2.38 -10.02 0.07
N TYR A 213 -3.46 -9.82 -0.72
CA TYR A 213 -4.76 -10.45 -0.41
C TYR A 213 -4.68 -11.97 -0.43
N GLN A 214 -3.95 -12.56 -1.38
CA GLN A 214 -3.76 -14.00 -1.45
C GLN A 214 -3.04 -14.54 -0.20
N GLN A 215 -2.01 -13.85 0.28
CA GLN A 215 -1.25 -14.27 1.47
C GLN A 215 -2.05 -14.13 2.77
N LEU A 216 -3.00 -13.18 2.83
CA LEU A 216 -3.95 -13.06 3.94
C LEU A 216 -5.18 -13.96 3.79
N ASN A 217 -5.29 -14.70 2.68
CA ASN A 217 -6.44 -15.54 2.35
C ASN A 217 -7.76 -14.74 2.22
N GLU A 218 -7.68 -13.47 1.82
CA GLU A 218 -8.80 -12.56 1.62
C GLU A 218 -9.38 -12.69 0.20
N HIS A 219 -10.03 -13.82 -0.06
CA HIS A 219 -10.50 -14.18 -1.41
C HIS A 219 -11.57 -13.23 -1.96
N ASP A 220 -12.47 -12.72 -1.12
CA ASP A 220 -13.53 -11.80 -1.58
C ASP A 220 -12.97 -10.50 -2.14
N LEU A 221 -11.97 -9.92 -1.47
CA LEU A 221 -11.26 -8.73 -1.94
C LEU A 221 -10.46 -9.02 -3.20
N LEU A 222 -9.79 -10.17 -3.25
CA LEU A 222 -9.04 -10.63 -4.42
C LEU A 222 -9.95 -10.77 -5.65
N TYR A 223 -11.12 -11.39 -5.52
CA TYR A 223 -12.08 -11.51 -6.61
C TYR A 223 -12.63 -10.16 -7.06
N GLY A 224 -12.91 -9.25 -6.11
CA GLY A 224 -13.31 -7.87 -6.41
C GLY A 224 -12.25 -7.13 -7.23
N LEU A 225 -10.98 -7.25 -6.83
CA LEU A 225 -9.84 -6.65 -7.52
C LEU A 225 -9.70 -7.19 -8.96
N TRP A 226 -9.78 -8.51 -9.13
CA TRP A 226 -9.72 -9.14 -10.45
C TRP A 226 -10.91 -8.79 -11.33
N LYS A 227 -12.14 -8.67 -10.81
CA LYS A 227 -13.30 -8.23 -11.60
C LYS A 227 -13.14 -6.80 -12.14
N LYS A 228 -12.47 -5.91 -11.38
CA LYS A 228 -12.12 -4.55 -11.84
C LYS A 228 -11.04 -4.58 -12.93
N ARG A 229 -10.00 -5.40 -12.76
CA ARG A 229 -8.89 -5.53 -13.72
C ARG A 229 -9.27 -6.26 -15.00
N ALA A 230 -10.17 -7.24 -14.91
CA ALA A 230 -10.46 -8.16 -16.00
C ALA A 230 -10.92 -7.41 -17.25
N VAL A 231 -10.46 -7.81 -18.42
CA VAL A 231 -10.91 -7.33 -19.71
C VAL A 231 -12.01 -8.28 -20.23
N MET A 232 -11.78 -9.59 -20.12
CA MET A 232 -12.69 -10.58 -20.69
C MET A 232 -13.96 -10.75 -19.84
N PRO A 233 -15.15 -10.77 -20.45
CA PRO A 233 -16.40 -11.01 -19.72
C PRO A 233 -16.48 -12.42 -19.14
N GLU A 234 -15.84 -13.41 -19.77
CA GLU A 234 -15.75 -14.79 -19.28
C GLU A 234 -15.04 -14.86 -17.93
N THR A 235 -13.99 -14.06 -17.73
CA THR A 235 -13.27 -13.96 -16.45
C THR A 235 -14.18 -13.48 -15.33
N ARG A 236 -14.97 -12.43 -15.60
CA ARG A 236 -15.91 -11.88 -14.62
C ARG A 236 -17.03 -12.87 -14.28
N ALA A 237 -17.54 -13.59 -15.28
CA ALA A 237 -18.54 -14.62 -15.10
C ALA A 237 -17.98 -15.81 -14.29
N GLY A 238 -16.80 -16.32 -14.67
CA GLY A 238 -16.10 -17.39 -13.97
C GLY A 238 -15.84 -17.05 -12.51
N LEU A 239 -15.22 -15.89 -12.23
CA LEU A 239 -15.00 -15.39 -10.86
C LEU A 239 -16.29 -15.32 -10.04
N SER A 240 -17.40 -14.89 -10.66
CA SER A 240 -18.68 -14.80 -9.96
C SER A 240 -19.29 -16.17 -9.65
N CYS A 241 -19.16 -17.16 -10.55
CA CYS A 241 -19.58 -18.53 -10.26
C CYS A 241 -18.73 -19.17 -9.16
N VAL A 242 -17.41 -18.99 -9.19
CA VAL A 242 -16.49 -19.51 -8.16
C VAL A 242 -16.79 -18.90 -6.79
N GLN A 243 -16.97 -17.57 -6.72
CA GLN A 243 -17.30 -16.88 -5.48
C GLN A 243 -18.64 -17.34 -4.87
N LEU A 244 -19.61 -17.76 -5.71
CA LEU A 244 -20.91 -18.28 -5.27
C LEU A 244 -20.88 -19.79 -4.96
N GLY A 245 -19.73 -20.46 -5.05
CA GLY A 245 -19.60 -21.91 -4.83
C GLY A 245 -20.13 -22.78 -5.96
N ARG A 246 -20.49 -22.19 -7.12
CA ARG A 246 -20.93 -22.94 -8.30
C ARG A 246 -19.73 -23.41 -9.12
N HIS A 247 -18.97 -24.33 -8.54
CA HIS A 247 -17.69 -24.80 -9.10
C HIS A 247 -17.83 -25.50 -10.46
N GLU A 248 -18.90 -26.27 -10.68
CA GLU A 248 -19.11 -26.97 -11.96
C GLU A 248 -19.37 -26.01 -13.14
N GLU A 249 -20.21 -24.99 -12.92
CA GLU A 249 -20.47 -23.93 -13.90
C GLU A 249 -19.22 -23.08 -14.14
N GLY A 250 -18.54 -22.68 -13.06
CA GLY A 250 -17.31 -21.90 -13.11
C GLY A 250 -16.22 -22.62 -13.91
N GLN A 251 -16.01 -23.91 -13.64
CA GLN A 251 -15.03 -24.74 -14.33
C GLN A 251 -15.32 -24.83 -15.84
N LYS A 252 -16.60 -25.01 -16.24
CA LYS A 252 -17.02 -25.04 -17.66
C LYS A 252 -16.72 -23.71 -18.36
N ILE A 253 -17.04 -22.57 -17.73
CA ILE A 253 -16.79 -21.24 -18.29
C ILE A 253 -15.29 -20.99 -18.47
N LEU A 254 -14.49 -21.28 -17.44
CA LEU A 254 -13.03 -21.09 -17.46
C LEU A 254 -12.36 -21.96 -18.52
N HIS A 255 -12.75 -23.23 -18.62
CA HIS A 255 -12.22 -24.14 -19.63
C HIS A 255 -12.54 -23.68 -21.07
N GLN A 256 -13.77 -23.21 -21.31
CA GLN A 256 -14.14 -22.63 -22.59
C GLN A 256 -13.36 -21.36 -22.92
N ALA A 257 -13.05 -20.53 -21.90
CA ALA A 257 -12.24 -19.34 -22.07
C ALA A 257 -10.81 -19.69 -22.50
N VAL A 258 -10.19 -20.69 -21.88
CA VAL A 258 -8.86 -21.20 -22.24
C VAL A 258 -8.83 -21.72 -23.69
N ILE A 259 -9.78 -22.58 -24.08
CA ILE A 259 -9.87 -23.11 -25.46
C ILE A 259 -10.03 -21.97 -26.47
N ARG A 260 -10.89 -20.99 -26.16
CA ARG A 260 -11.14 -19.83 -27.03
C ARG A 260 -9.88 -18.97 -27.19
N ALA A 261 -9.11 -18.80 -26.11
CA ALA A 261 -7.86 -18.08 -26.13
C ALA A 261 -6.74 -18.82 -26.87
N ALA A 262 -6.75 -20.16 -26.88
CA ALA A 262 -5.80 -20.96 -27.67
C ALA A 262 -6.09 -20.88 -29.18
N ASN A 263 -7.38 -20.86 -29.57
CA ASN A 263 -7.80 -20.86 -30.98
C ASN A 263 -7.66 -19.50 -31.67
N LYS A 264 -7.77 -18.40 -30.92
CA LYS A 264 -7.44 -17.06 -31.41
C LYS A 264 -5.97 -16.84 -31.09
N ALA A 265 -5.09 -16.81 -32.09
CA ALA A 265 -3.64 -16.60 -31.94
C ALA A 265 -3.28 -15.63 -30.79
N PRO A 266 -2.11 -15.77 -30.11
CA PRO A 266 -1.77 -15.13 -28.82
C PRO A 266 -1.60 -13.59 -28.86
N ALA A 267 -2.26 -12.91 -29.77
CA ALA A 267 -2.30 -11.47 -29.99
C ALA A 267 -3.14 -10.70 -28.95
N ILE A 268 -3.62 -11.32 -27.88
CA ILE A 268 -4.34 -10.62 -26.82
C ILE A 268 -3.48 -10.70 -25.55
N GLY A 269 -2.82 -9.58 -25.23
CA GLY A 269 -1.84 -9.41 -24.16
C GLY A 269 -2.40 -9.55 -22.74
N ASN A 270 -3.01 -10.68 -22.43
CA ASN A 270 -3.60 -10.94 -21.12
C ASN A 270 -3.09 -12.23 -20.47
N ARG A 271 -1.76 -12.36 -20.42
CA ARG A 271 -1.09 -13.47 -19.73
C ARG A 271 -1.53 -13.59 -18.26
N GLY A 272 -1.87 -12.47 -17.62
CA GLY A 272 -2.37 -12.44 -16.25
C GLY A 272 -3.71 -13.16 -16.08
N GLU A 273 -4.70 -12.87 -16.94
CA GLU A 273 -5.99 -13.58 -16.89
C GLU A 273 -5.87 -15.05 -17.26
N HIS A 274 -4.99 -15.39 -18.20
CA HIS A 274 -4.77 -16.79 -18.54
C HIS A 274 -4.24 -17.59 -17.34
N SER A 275 -3.25 -17.05 -16.61
CA SER A 275 -2.76 -17.66 -15.38
C SER A 275 -3.89 -17.83 -14.36
N LEU A 276 -4.67 -16.76 -14.14
CA LEU A 276 -5.82 -16.78 -13.24
C LEU A 276 -6.82 -17.88 -13.61
N TRP A 277 -7.11 -18.09 -14.90
CA TRP A 277 -8.05 -19.13 -15.31
C TRP A 277 -7.58 -20.53 -14.97
N VAL A 278 -6.29 -20.82 -15.17
CA VAL A 278 -5.69 -22.12 -14.83
C VAL A 278 -5.77 -22.34 -13.33
N ASP A 279 -5.39 -21.34 -12.54
CA ASP A 279 -5.41 -21.42 -11.07
C ASP A 279 -6.84 -21.63 -10.53
N LEU A 280 -7.80 -20.82 -10.98
CA LEU A 280 -9.21 -20.94 -10.57
C LEU A 280 -9.84 -22.25 -11.04
N TRP A 281 -9.48 -22.72 -12.24
CA TRP A 281 -9.98 -23.99 -12.76
C TRP A 281 -9.45 -25.15 -11.91
N ALA A 282 -8.17 -25.12 -11.54
CA ALA A 282 -7.57 -26.12 -10.67
C ALA A 282 -8.22 -26.09 -9.28
N ASP A 283 -8.50 -24.92 -8.72
CA ASP A 283 -9.20 -24.80 -7.45
C ASP A 283 -10.64 -25.34 -7.53
N CYS A 284 -11.36 -25.10 -8.63
CA CYS A 284 -12.67 -25.73 -8.85
C CYS A 284 -12.57 -27.25 -8.93
N ALA A 285 -11.57 -27.79 -9.62
CA ALA A 285 -11.35 -29.23 -9.72
C ALA A 285 -11.06 -29.86 -8.34
N LYS A 286 -10.33 -29.16 -7.47
CA LYS A 286 -10.11 -29.58 -6.07
C LYS A 286 -11.44 -29.64 -5.30
N GLN A 287 -12.30 -28.62 -5.43
CA GLN A 287 -13.61 -28.59 -4.76
C GLN A 287 -14.57 -29.68 -5.29
N LEU A 288 -14.42 -30.08 -6.56
CA LEU A 288 -15.21 -31.14 -7.20
C LEU A 288 -14.61 -32.55 -7.01
N ASN A 289 -13.52 -32.68 -6.25
CA ASN A 289 -12.79 -33.94 -6.03
C ASN A 289 -12.27 -34.63 -7.31
N GLN A 290 -11.91 -33.85 -8.34
CA GLN A 290 -11.37 -34.35 -9.60
C GLN A 290 -9.84 -34.56 -9.52
N TRP A 291 -9.40 -35.42 -8.60
CA TRP A 291 -7.99 -35.58 -8.27
C TRP A 291 -7.16 -36.20 -9.40
N GLU A 292 -7.72 -37.16 -10.16
CA GLU A 292 -7.04 -37.77 -11.31
C GLU A 292 -6.68 -36.73 -12.37
N THR A 293 -7.63 -35.88 -12.74
CA THR A 293 -7.41 -34.80 -13.72
C THR A 293 -6.35 -33.80 -13.25
N LEU A 294 -6.30 -33.52 -11.95
CA LEU A 294 -5.29 -32.63 -11.37
C LEU A 294 -3.89 -33.25 -11.37
N VAL A 295 -3.78 -34.56 -11.16
CA VAL A 295 -2.50 -35.28 -11.28
C VAL A 295 -2.00 -35.25 -12.72
N ASP A 296 -2.87 -35.51 -13.70
CA ASP A 296 -2.50 -35.44 -15.12
C ASP A 296 -2.10 -34.02 -15.53
N LEU A 297 -2.84 -32.99 -15.09
CA LEU A 297 -2.47 -31.60 -15.30
C LEU A 297 -1.09 -31.27 -14.70
N SER A 298 -0.82 -31.74 -13.47
CA SER A 298 0.46 -31.50 -12.80
C SER A 298 1.62 -32.22 -13.50
N ARG A 299 1.35 -33.40 -14.08
CA ARG A 299 2.33 -34.15 -14.90
C ARG A 299 2.65 -33.42 -16.20
N ASP A 300 1.63 -32.90 -16.88
CA ASP A 300 1.81 -32.16 -18.14
C ASP A 300 2.56 -30.82 -17.93
N MET A 301 2.36 -30.19 -16.77
CA MET A 301 3.02 -28.94 -16.38
C MET A 301 4.38 -29.14 -15.70
N ASP A 302 4.82 -30.38 -15.49
CA ASP A 302 6.05 -30.77 -14.76
C ASP A 302 6.16 -30.14 -13.36
N GLN A 303 5.03 -30.11 -12.62
CA GLN A 303 4.95 -29.51 -11.28
C GLN A 303 4.88 -30.60 -10.18
N ALA A 304 6.02 -30.85 -9.53
CA ALA A 304 6.14 -31.92 -8.54
C ALA A 304 5.32 -31.71 -7.26
N GLU A 305 5.28 -30.48 -6.73
CA GLU A 305 4.60 -30.15 -5.48
C GLU A 305 3.07 -30.37 -5.55
N PRO A 306 2.33 -29.73 -6.49
CA PRO A 306 0.89 -29.98 -6.59
C PRO A 306 0.58 -31.42 -7.00
N MET A 307 1.44 -32.08 -7.79
CA MET A 307 1.27 -33.50 -8.11
C MET A 307 1.23 -34.35 -6.84
N MET A 308 2.16 -34.15 -5.92
CA MET A 308 2.19 -34.91 -4.68
C MET A 308 0.97 -34.65 -3.80
N ASP A 309 0.51 -33.40 -3.71
CA ASP A 309 -0.67 -33.02 -2.95
C ASP A 309 -1.98 -33.60 -3.48
N ASN A 310 -2.01 -33.97 -4.77
CA ASN A 310 -3.17 -34.57 -5.40
C ASN A 310 -3.09 -36.11 -5.38
N LEU A 311 -1.90 -36.69 -5.51
CA LEU A 311 -1.68 -38.15 -5.61
C LEU A 311 -2.20 -38.92 -4.40
N TRP A 312 -2.05 -38.41 -3.17
CA TRP A 312 -2.50 -39.12 -1.97
C TRP A 312 -4.04 -39.17 -1.83
N LYS A 313 -4.77 -38.39 -2.63
CA LYS A 313 -6.24 -38.34 -2.66
C LYS A 313 -6.84 -39.22 -3.77
N VAL A 314 -5.99 -39.77 -4.64
CA VAL A 314 -6.41 -40.74 -5.65
C VAL A 314 -6.62 -42.10 -4.95
N PRO A 315 -7.77 -42.77 -5.16
CA PRO A 315 -8.11 -44.04 -4.50
C PRO A 315 -7.15 -45.21 -4.75
#